data_AF-A0A3M1T5Y8-F1
#
_entry.id   AF-A0A3M1T5Y8-F1
#
_cell.length_a   1.000
_cell.length_b   1.000
_cell.length_c   1.000
_cell.angle_alpha   90.00
_cell.angle_beta   90.00
_cell.angle_gamma   90.00
#
_symmetry.space_group_name_H-M   'P 1'
#
loop_
_entity.id
_entity.type
_entity.pdbx_description
1 polymer ?
#
loop_
_entity_poly.entity_id
_entity_poly.type
_entity_poly.pdbx_seq_one_letter_code
_entity_poly.pdbx_strand_id
1 'polypeptide(L)'
;MRRAIPSIAILLVSLFSFSFSVPDKPLICREENAHQICIFRIKRSAKNYWEYRAWVSIDDRPRPMETYNCRDRSVMRSDGTRVSFGAIDPIDVVCSFFEKLSRY
;
A
#
# COMPACT_ATOMS: atom_id res chain seq x y z
N MET A 1 -43.77 -13.77 -25.84
CA MET A 1 -42.63 -13.46 -26.73
C MET A 1 -41.33 -13.57 -25.93
N ARG A 2 -40.60 -14.70 -26.05
CA ARG A 2 -39.29 -14.87 -25.39
C ARG A 2 -38.24 -14.22 -26.29
N ARG A 3 -37.70 -13.07 -25.90
CA ARG A 3 -36.53 -12.48 -26.59
C ARG A 3 -35.33 -13.38 -26.32
N ALA A 4 -34.84 -14.06 -27.35
CA ALA A 4 -33.58 -14.79 -27.29
C ALA A 4 -32.46 -13.74 -27.15
N ILE A 5 -31.85 -13.69 -25.97
CA ILE A 5 -30.66 -12.87 -25.73
C ILE A 5 -29.52 -13.58 -26.48
N PRO A 6 -28.87 -12.95 -27.47
CA PRO A 6 -27.86 -13.61 -28.27
C PRO A 6 -26.71 -14.06 -27.38
N SER A 7 -26.22 -15.30 -27.54
CA SER A 7 -25.14 -15.90 -26.73
C SER A 7 -23.88 -15.03 -26.66
N ILE A 8 -23.67 -14.19 -27.68
CA ILE A 8 -22.58 -13.20 -27.76
C ILE A 8 -22.73 -12.11 -26.69
N ALA A 9 -23.94 -11.63 -26.44
CA ALA A 9 -24.19 -10.62 -25.40
C ALA A 9 -23.93 -11.18 -23.99
N ILE A 10 -24.22 -12.46 -23.78
CA ILE A 10 -23.96 -13.15 -22.52
C ILE A 10 -22.43 -13.33 -22.32
N LEU A 11 -21.69 -13.69 -23.38
CA LEU A 11 -20.23 -13.80 -23.36
C LEU A 11 -19.55 -12.46 -23.06
N LEU A 12 -20.01 -11.37 -23.68
CA LEU A 12 -19.45 -10.03 -23.45
C LEU A 12 -19.68 -9.53 -22.01
N VAL A 13 -20.86 -9.77 -21.44
CA VAL A 13 -21.17 -9.42 -20.05
C VAL A 13 -20.36 -10.27 -19.06
N SER A 14 -20.14 -11.55 -19.38
CA SER A 14 -19.30 -12.45 -18.56
C SER A 14 -17.84 -12.00 -18.53
N LEU A 15 -17.29 -11.55 -19.66
CA LEU A 15 -15.91 -11.06 -19.74
C LEU A 15 -15.71 -9.73 -19.01
N PHE A 16 -16.74 -8.88 -18.98
CA PHE A 16 -16.68 -7.58 -18.29
C PHE A 16 -16.77 -7.69 -16.76
N SER A 17 -17.39 -8.75 -16.24
CA SER A 17 -17.71 -8.87 -14.80
C SER A 17 -16.52 -9.29 -13.91
N PHE A 18 -15.38 -9.70 -14.48
CA PHE A 18 -14.28 -10.30 -13.72
C PHE A 18 -13.20 -9.31 -13.23
N SER A 19 -13.43 -8.00 -13.31
CA SER A 19 -12.37 -7.01 -13.01
C SER A 19 -12.36 -6.51 -11.56
N PHE A 20 -13.05 -7.17 -10.62
CA PHE A 20 -12.99 -6.78 -9.21
C PHE A 20 -11.70 -7.26 -8.56
N SER A 21 -10.68 -6.38 -8.52
CA SER A 21 -9.50 -6.60 -7.69
C SER A 21 -9.90 -6.50 -6.22
N VAL A 22 -9.82 -7.62 -5.48
CA VAL A 22 -9.98 -7.59 -4.02
C VAL A 22 -8.80 -6.81 -3.43
N PRO A 23 -9.02 -5.83 -2.53
CA PRO A 23 -7.92 -5.14 -1.87
C PRO A 23 -7.05 -6.16 -1.14
N ASP A 24 -5.73 -6.04 -1.32
CA ASP A 24 -4.74 -6.90 -0.66
C ASP A 24 -4.94 -6.84 0.86
N LYS A 25 -4.73 -7.93 1.58
CA LYS A 25 -4.83 -7.88 3.05
C LYS A 25 -3.59 -7.15 3.59
N PRO A 26 -3.74 -6.20 4.53
CA PRO A 26 -2.58 -5.55 5.11
C PRO A 26 -1.73 -6.56 5.90
N LEU A 27 -0.40 -6.43 5.80
CA LEU A 27 0.57 -7.19 6.60
C LEU A 27 0.48 -6.80 8.08
N ILE A 28 0.30 -5.50 8.34
CA ILE A 28 0.13 -4.92 9.67
C ILE A 28 -0.63 -3.60 9.57
N CYS A 29 -1.41 -3.29 10.61
CA CYS A 29 -1.99 -1.97 10.83
C CYS A 29 -1.60 -1.45 12.21
N ARG A 30 -1.41 -0.14 12.32
CA ARG A 30 -1.03 0.56 13.54
C ARG A 30 -1.69 1.92 13.60
N GLU A 31 -2.23 2.25 14.77
CA GLU A 31 -2.62 3.61 15.11
C GLU A 31 -1.38 4.46 15.40
N GLU A 32 -1.25 5.59 14.71
CA GLU A 32 -0.18 6.57 14.88
C GLU A 32 -0.77 7.97 14.75
N ASN A 33 -0.58 8.85 15.73
CA ASN A 33 -1.15 10.21 15.75
C ASN A 33 -2.68 10.26 15.47
N ALA A 34 -3.44 9.29 15.99
CA ALA A 34 -4.89 9.12 15.75
C ALA A 34 -5.28 8.80 14.30
N HIS A 35 -4.33 8.32 13.51
CA HIS A 35 -4.56 7.80 12.16
C HIS A 35 -4.21 6.32 12.09
N GLN A 36 -5.01 5.56 11.35
CA GLN A 36 -4.75 4.16 11.10
C GLN A 36 -3.82 4.02 9.90
N ILE A 37 -2.61 3.52 10.15
CA ILE A 37 -1.60 3.30 9.13
C ILE A 37 -1.45 1.81 8.90
N CYS A 38 -1.74 1.35 7.68
CA CYS A 38 -1.58 -0.05 7.30
C CYS A 38 -0.48 -0.22 6.26
N ILE A 39 0.33 -1.26 6.38
CA ILE A 39 1.35 -1.65 5.41
C ILE A 39 0.82 -2.88 4.67
N PHE A 40 0.66 -2.80 3.35
CA PHE A 40 0.26 -3.93 2.50
C PHE A 40 1.47 -4.68 1.97
N ARG A 41 2.55 -3.94 1.70
CA ARG A 41 3.79 -4.52 1.19
C ARG A 41 4.95 -3.65 1.58
N ILE A 42 6.07 -4.28 1.92
CA ILE A 42 7.32 -3.59 2.25
C ILE A 42 8.50 -4.41 1.71
N LYS A 43 9.48 -3.71 1.12
CA LYS A 43 10.72 -4.29 0.62
C LYS A 43 11.89 -3.44 1.07
N ARG A 44 12.81 -4.03 1.83
CA ARG A 44 14.08 -3.39 2.21
C ARG A 44 15.06 -3.42 1.05
N SER A 45 15.80 -2.35 0.83
CA SER A 45 16.88 -2.30 -0.16
C SER A 45 18.05 -3.18 0.28
N ALA A 46 18.65 -3.90 -0.67
CA ALA A 46 19.85 -4.70 -0.43
C ALA A 46 21.13 -3.84 -0.33
N LYS A 47 21.17 -2.72 -1.07
CA LYS A 47 22.32 -1.81 -1.09
C LYS A 47 22.33 -0.88 0.14
N ASN A 48 21.16 -0.34 0.48
CA ASN A 48 20.99 0.60 1.58
C ASN A 48 19.98 -0.01 2.57
N TYR A 49 20.45 -0.72 3.60
CA TYR A 49 19.55 -1.44 4.52
C TYR A 49 18.60 -0.52 5.30
N TRP A 50 18.85 0.79 5.34
CA TRP A 50 17.97 1.79 5.94
C TRP A 50 16.87 2.30 4.98
N GLU A 51 16.88 1.88 3.71
CA GLU A 51 15.86 2.26 2.73
C GLU A 51 14.82 1.17 2.54
N TYR A 52 13.56 1.57 2.56
CA TYR A 52 12.40 0.70 2.43
C TYR A 52 11.47 1.23 1.35
N ARG A 53 11.01 0.35 0.47
CA ARG A 53 9.91 0.63 -0.46
C ARG A 53 8.64 0.04 0.10
N ALA A 54 7.63 0.86 0.37
CA ALA A 54 6.39 0.39 0.99
C ALA A 54 5.14 0.89 0.26
N TRP A 55 4.09 0.07 0.36
CA TRP A 55 2.73 0.37 -0.05
C TRP A 55 1.90 0.46 1.22
N VAL A 56 1.44 1.67 1.52
CA VAL A 56 0.75 1.98 2.77
C VAL A 56 -0.62 2.58 2.51
N SER A 57 -1.53 2.47 3.47
CA SER A 57 -2.70 3.33 3.57
C SER A 57 -2.65 4.17 4.83
N ILE A 58 -3.33 5.31 4.78
CA ILE A 58 -3.64 6.15 5.94
C ILE A 58 -5.15 6.29 5.95
N ASP A 59 -5.82 5.85 7.01
CA ASP A 59 -7.28 5.83 7.16
C ASP A 59 -7.97 5.23 5.92
N ASP A 60 -7.56 4.01 5.56
CA ASP A 60 -8.02 3.26 4.39
C ASP A 60 -7.79 3.92 3.02
N ARG A 61 -7.07 5.05 2.96
CA ARG A 61 -6.68 5.69 1.70
C ARG A 61 -5.30 5.20 1.27
N PRO A 62 -5.20 4.34 0.24
CA PRO A 62 -3.92 3.83 -0.23
C PRO A 62 -3.07 4.97 -0.81
N ARG A 63 -1.78 4.92 -0.53
CA ARG A 63 -0.77 5.77 -1.13
C ARG A 63 -0.07 5.03 -2.27
N PRO A 64 0.47 5.75 -3.28
CA PRO A 64 1.43 5.17 -4.20
C PRO A 64 2.61 4.55 -3.46
N MET A 65 3.40 3.74 -4.17
CA MET A 65 4.66 3.24 -3.62
C MET A 65 5.60 4.40 -3.30
N GLU A 66 6.08 4.45 -2.06
CA GLU A 66 7.02 5.46 -1.59
C GLU A 66 8.31 4.79 -1.07
N THR A 67 9.42 5.52 -1.14
CA THR A 67 10.71 5.09 -0.59
C THR A 67 10.99 5.84 0.71
N TYR A 68 11.07 5.10 1.80
CA TYR A 68 11.33 5.59 3.15
C TYR A 68 12.80 5.38 3.48
N ASN A 69 13.52 6.47 3.78
CA ASN A 69 14.86 6.42 4.32
C ASN A 69 14.76 6.54 5.84
N CYS A 70 15.00 5.44 6.55
CA CYS A 70 14.87 5.36 8.00
C CYS A 70 16.08 5.88 8.77
N ARG A 71 17.20 6.15 8.08
CA ARG A 71 18.38 6.77 8.69
C ARG A 71 18.19 8.28 8.78
N ASP A 72 17.87 8.90 7.66
CA ASP A 72 17.69 10.36 7.57
C ASP A 72 16.24 10.77 7.86
N ARG A 73 15.39 9.78 8.09
CA ARG A 73 13.96 9.88 8.32
C ARG A 73 13.27 10.79 7.27
N SER A 74 13.37 10.39 6.00
CA SER A 74 12.74 11.13 4.90
C SER A 74 11.98 10.19 3.97
N VAL A 75 10.97 10.73 3.29
CA VAL A 75 10.18 9.98 2.32
C VAL A 75 10.40 10.57 0.94
N MET A 76 10.73 9.71 -0.01
CA MET A 76 10.77 10.03 -1.42
C MET A 76 9.51 9.47 -2.07
N ARG A 77 8.68 10.38 -2.56
CA ARG A 77 7.43 10.06 -3.24
C ARG A 77 7.70 9.47 -4.62
N SER A 78 6.66 8.89 -5.22
CA SER A 78 6.74 8.28 -6.54
C SER A 78 7.12 9.26 -7.65
N ASP A 79 6.89 10.56 -7.45
CA ASP A 79 7.28 11.65 -8.36
C ASP A 79 8.75 12.10 -8.16
N GLY A 80 9.51 11.47 -7.25
CA GLY A 80 10.87 11.85 -6.91
C GLY A 80 10.97 13.00 -5.91
N THR A 81 9.86 13.59 -5.50
CA THR A 81 9.85 14.65 -4.49
C THR A 81 10.25 14.06 -3.14
N ARG A 82 11.33 14.60 -2.56
CA ARG A 82 11.69 14.31 -1.17
C ARG A 82 10.89 15.23 -0.27
N VAL A 83 10.06 14.65 0.57
CA VAL A 83 9.35 15.37 1.62
C VAL A 83 9.97 15.02 2.97
N SER A 84 10.34 16.05 3.71
CA SER A 84 10.58 15.94 5.15
C SER A 84 9.22 15.89 5.85
N PHE A 85 9.07 14.93 6.75
CA PHE A 85 8.09 14.84 7.84
C PHE A 85 6.86 15.77 7.78
N GLY A 86 5.67 15.17 7.65
CA GLY A 86 4.39 15.82 7.89
C GLY A 86 3.72 15.36 9.19
N ALA A 87 2.58 15.94 9.54
CA ALA A 87 1.84 15.63 10.78
C ALA A 87 1.29 14.19 10.85
N ILE A 88 1.08 13.55 9.69
CA ILE A 88 0.60 12.16 9.58
C ILE A 88 1.61 11.40 8.74
N ASP A 89 2.61 10.81 9.39
CA ASP A 89 3.75 10.21 8.72
C ASP A 89 3.81 8.69 8.96
N PRO A 90 3.68 7.85 7.92
CA PRO A 90 3.85 6.41 8.03
C PRO A 90 5.31 5.98 8.31
N ILE A 91 6.27 6.90 8.34
CA ILE A 91 7.69 6.60 8.51
C ILE A 91 7.99 5.81 9.78
N ASP A 92 7.38 6.12 10.92
CA ASP A 92 7.58 5.37 12.17
C ASP A 92 7.09 3.92 12.05
N VAL A 93 5.96 3.73 11.37
CA VAL A 93 5.36 2.42 11.16
C VAL A 93 6.21 1.59 10.20
N VAL A 94 6.68 2.19 9.10
CA VAL A 94 7.55 1.54 8.11
C VAL A 94 8.92 1.20 8.71
N CYS A 95 9.55 2.16 9.39
CA CYS A 95 10.92 1.99 9.90
C CYS A 95 11.01 1.00 11.07
N SER A 96 9.94 0.85 11.85
CA SER A 96 9.89 -0.13 12.95
C SER A 96 9.33 -1.49 12.54
N PHE A 97 9.03 -1.71 11.24
CA PHE A 97 8.38 -2.93 10.76
C PHE A 97 9.14 -4.21 11.15
N PHE A 98 10.45 -4.27 10.86
CA PHE A 98 11.25 -5.47 11.13
C PHE A 98 11.64 -5.65 12.60
N GLU A 99 11.76 -4.57 13.36
CA GLU A 99 12.04 -4.63 14.82
C GLU A 99 10.88 -5.24 15.61
N LYS A 100 9.65 -5.07 15.10
CA LYS A 100 8.44 -5.59 15.74
C LYS A 100 8.13 -7.02 15.34
N LEU A 101 8.44 -7.41 14.10
CA LEU A 101 8.31 -8.80 13.67
C LEU A 101 9.26 -9.75 14.43
N SER A 102 10.39 -9.25 14.95
CA SER A 102 11.30 -10.06 15.77
C SER A 102 10.89 -10.23 17.23
N ARG A 103 9.79 -9.60 17.67
CA ARG A 103 9.25 -9.71 19.04
C ARG A 103 8.05 -10.65 19.17
N TYR A 104 7.75 -11.40 18.10
CA TYR A 104 6.77 -12.48 18.05
C TYR A 104 7.48 -13.78 17.67
#